data_AF-A0A8S9FQ30-F1
#
_entry.id   AF-A0A8S9FQ30-F1
#
_cell.length_a   1.000
_cell.length_b   1.000
_cell.length_c   1.000
_cell.angle_alpha   90.00
_cell.angle_beta   90.00
_cell.angle_gamma   90.00
#
_symmetry.space_group_name_H-M   'P 1'
#
loop_
_entity.id
_entity.type
_entity.pdbx_description
1 polymer ?
#
loop_
_entity_poly.entity_id
_entity_poly.type
_entity_poly.pdbx_seq_one_letter_code
_entity_poly.pdbx_strand_id
1 'polypeptide(L)'
;VVSLFEAIAQALNLELSGDQRSELLSESTGLIRVYRYPQSSSVEAEGEALGMEVHTDSSVISTLKEDETGGLEIMKSEEWLCVKHVADTLIINLGDMMQAISDDEYKSVKHRVKKKDRTRERHSIGVLFCVPAERLCDKVIKL
;
A
#
# COMPACT_ATOMS: atom_id res chain seq x y z
N VAL A 1 -5.15 -12.55 -3.23
CA VAL A 1 -4.91 -11.69 -2.04
C VAL A 1 -5.60 -12.23 -0.80
N VAL A 2 -6.80 -12.81 -0.93
CA VAL A 2 -7.55 -13.42 0.19
C VAL A 2 -6.70 -14.44 0.95
N SER A 3 -6.06 -15.38 0.25
CA SER A 3 -5.21 -16.39 0.89
C SER A 3 -4.02 -15.79 1.65
N LEU A 4 -3.51 -14.63 1.23
CA LEU A 4 -2.44 -13.94 1.96
C LEU A 4 -2.97 -13.32 3.26
N PHE A 5 -4.15 -12.69 3.20
CA PHE A 5 -4.83 -12.19 4.39
C PHE A 5 -5.14 -13.33 5.38
N GLU A 6 -5.63 -14.47 4.90
CA GLU A 6 -5.89 -15.64 5.74
C GLU A 6 -4.62 -16.18 6.41
N ALA A 7 -3.51 -16.24 5.68
CA ALA A 7 -2.23 -16.65 6.24
C ALA A 7 -1.74 -15.67 7.33
N ILE A 8 -1.89 -14.37 7.12
CA ILE A 8 -1.57 -13.34 8.11
C ILE A 8 -2.46 -13.48 9.35
N ALA A 9 -3.77 -13.63 9.16
CA ALA A 9 -4.73 -13.80 10.26
C ALA A 9 -4.43 -15.06 11.09
N GLN A 10 -4.06 -16.16 10.43
CA GLN A 10 -3.61 -17.38 11.12
C GLN A 10 -2.31 -17.16 11.89
N ALA A 11 -1.32 -16.48 11.31
CA ALA A 11 -0.06 -16.18 11.97
C ALA A 11 -0.23 -15.30 13.21
N LEU A 12 -1.24 -14.42 13.20
CA LEU A 12 -1.65 -13.58 14.32
C LEU A 12 -2.55 -14.31 15.34
N ASN A 13 -2.93 -15.57 15.10
CA ASN A 13 -3.90 -16.32 15.90
C ASN A 13 -5.25 -15.60 16.03
N LEU A 14 -5.69 -14.89 14.98
CA LEU A 14 -7.02 -14.27 14.97
C LEU A 14 -8.09 -15.35 14.78
N GLU A 15 -8.94 -15.55 15.79
CA GLU A 15 -10.08 -16.47 15.73
C GLU A 15 -11.25 -15.86 14.93
N LEU A 16 -11.06 -15.74 13.61
CA LEU A 16 -12.07 -15.23 12.69
C LEU A 16 -12.91 -16.37 12.12
N SER A 17 -14.24 -16.23 12.16
CA SER A 17 -15.17 -17.06 11.39
C SER A 17 -15.03 -16.79 9.88
N GLY A 18 -15.63 -17.65 9.05
CA GLY A 18 -15.65 -17.43 7.59
C GLY A 18 -16.29 -16.10 7.20
N ASP A 19 -17.38 -15.73 7.86
CA ASP A 19 -18.08 -14.46 7.62
C ASP A 19 -17.23 -13.26 8.05
N GLN A 20 -16.55 -13.34 9.19
CA GLN A 20 -15.66 -12.26 9.65
C GLN A 20 -14.48 -12.04 8.69
N ARG A 21 -13.96 -13.10 8.06
CA ARG A 21 -12.86 -12.98 7.07
C ARG A 21 -13.33 -12.25 5.82
N SER A 22 -14.48 -12.63 5.27
CA SER A 22 -15.03 -11.99 4.07
C SER A 22 -15.49 -10.55 4.34
N GLU A 23 -15.91 -10.25 5.57
CA GLU A 23 -16.20 -8.90 6.04
C GLU A 23 -14.96 -8.02 6.17
N LEU A 24 -13.79 -8.57 6.51
CA LEU A 24 -12.56 -7.80 6.64
C LEU A 24 -11.85 -7.61 5.29
N LEU A 25 -11.87 -8.62 4.42
CA LEU A 25 -11.25 -8.54 3.11
C LEU A 25 -12.01 -9.38 2.07
N SER A 26 -12.45 -8.72 1.00
CA SER A 26 -13.09 -9.35 -0.15
C SER A 26 -12.42 -8.88 -1.43
N GLU A 27 -12.32 -9.76 -2.44
CA GLU A 27 -11.79 -9.37 -3.75
C GLU A 27 -12.67 -8.33 -4.45
N SER A 28 -13.97 -8.31 -4.13
CA SER A 28 -14.93 -7.33 -4.67
C SER A 28 -14.68 -5.89 -4.20
N THR A 29 -13.89 -5.67 -3.15
CA THR A 29 -13.55 -4.33 -2.66
C THR A 29 -12.25 -3.78 -3.27
N GLY A 30 -11.62 -4.53 -4.17
CA GLY A 30 -10.37 -4.14 -4.81
C GLY A 30 -10.53 -2.87 -5.66
N LEU A 31 -9.87 -1.79 -5.25
CA LEU A 31 -9.78 -0.55 -6.01
C LEU A 31 -8.48 -0.52 -6.80
N ILE A 32 -8.59 -0.60 -8.12
CA ILE A 32 -7.44 -0.48 -9.03
C ILE A 32 -7.08 1.00 -9.17
N ARG A 33 -5.80 1.32 -8.95
CA ARG A 33 -5.22 2.64 -9.18
C ARG A 33 -4.08 2.52 -10.18
N VAL A 34 -4.16 3.29 -11.25
CA VAL A 34 -3.09 3.40 -12.25
C VAL A 34 -2.40 4.74 -12.06
N TYR A 35 -1.10 4.71 -11.83
CA TYR A 35 -0.30 5.90 -11.61
C TYR A 35 0.67 6.09 -12.77
N ARG A 36 0.66 7.31 -13.30
CA ARG A 36 1.66 7.80 -14.25
C ARG A 36 2.40 8.96 -13.60
N TYR A 37 3.72 8.86 -13.55
CA TYR A 37 4.60 9.90 -13.07
C TYR A 37 5.37 10.45 -14.29
N PRO A 38 4.98 11.62 -14.81
CA PRO A 38 5.63 12.21 -15.97
C PRO A 38 7.10 12.51 -15.72
N GLN A 39 7.87 12.58 -16.81
CA GLN A 39 9.23 13.10 -16.79
C GLN A 39 9.26 14.50 -16.15
N SER A 40 10.28 14.77 -15.35
CA SER A 40 10.45 16.11 -14.75
C SER A 40 11.01 17.09 -15.78
N SER A 41 10.28 18.18 -16.05
CA SER A 41 10.59 19.13 -17.13
C SER A 41 11.53 20.28 -16.75
N SER A 42 11.96 20.45 -15.48
CA SER A 42 12.70 21.67 -15.11
C SER A 42 13.38 21.61 -13.74
N VAL A 43 14.68 21.97 -13.73
CA VAL A 43 15.53 22.59 -12.66
C VAL A 43 15.54 22.05 -11.22
N GLU A 44 14.54 21.28 -10.77
CA GLU A 44 14.56 20.60 -9.48
C GLU A 44 15.76 19.64 -9.45
N ALA A 45 16.54 19.69 -8.36
CA ALA A 45 17.69 18.82 -8.19
C ALA A 45 17.24 17.35 -8.31
N GLU A 46 18.02 16.58 -9.06
CA GLU A 46 17.76 15.15 -9.25
C GLU A 46 17.59 14.47 -7.90
N GLY A 47 16.49 13.75 -7.74
CA GLY A 47 16.19 13.05 -6.50
C GLY A 47 15.79 13.97 -5.34
N GLU A 48 15.35 15.21 -5.56
CA GLU A 48 14.63 15.99 -4.54
C GLU A 48 13.11 15.95 -4.74
N ALA A 49 12.65 16.04 -5.99
CA ALA A 49 11.24 16.08 -6.36
C ALA A 49 10.44 14.82 -6.00
N LEU A 50 9.24 15.02 -5.44
CA LEU A 50 8.28 13.95 -5.17
C LEU A 50 7.37 13.72 -6.38
N GLY A 51 7.20 12.45 -6.74
CA GLY A 51 6.15 11.97 -7.61
C GLY A 51 4.85 11.68 -6.84
N MET A 52 4.98 11.32 -5.55
CA MET A 52 3.86 11.15 -4.62
C MET A 52 4.32 11.56 -3.24
N GLU A 53 3.47 12.33 -2.55
CA GLU A 53 3.70 12.79 -1.18
C GLU A 53 3.79 11.64 -0.17
N VAL A 54 4.32 11.95 1.01
CA VAL A 54 4.40 11.00 2.12
C VAL A 54 3.00 10.64 2.61
N HIS A 55 2.65 9.36 2.63
CA HIS A 55 1.36 8.87 3.11
C HIS A 55 1.46 7.42 3.61
N THR A 56 0.39 6.94 4.23
CA THR A 56 0.10 5.53 4.45
C THR A 56 -1.09 5.11 3.58
N ASP A 57 -1.26 3.81 3.37
CA ASP A 57 -2.43 3.29 2.69
C ASP A 57 -3.56 3.06 3.70
N SER A 58 -4.77 3.54 3.40
CA SER A 58 -5.94 3.28 4.23
C SER A 58 -6.52 1.86 4.08
N SER A 59 -5.90 0.99 3.30
CA SER A 59 -6.38 -0.37 3.00
C SER A 59 -6.10 -1.39 4.11
N VAL A 60 -6.61 -2.60 3.95
CA VAL A 60 -6.12 -3.79 4.68
C VAL A 60 -4.82 -4.26 4.02
N ILE A 61 -4.89 -4.65 2.74
CA ILE A 61 -3.73 -5.02 1.94
C ILE A 61 -3.75 -4.20 0.65
N SER A 62 -2.60 -3.67 0.25
CA SER A 62 -2.39 -3.15 -1.08
C SER A 62 -1.33 -3.96 -1.83
N THR A 63 -1.54 -4.12 -3.13
CA THR A 63 -0.55 -4.69 -4.05
C THR A 63 -0.06 -3.60 -4.99
N LEU A 64 1.21 -3.62 -5.36
CA LEU A 64 1.79 -2.67 -6.30
C LEU A 64 2.70 -3.40 -7.29
N LYS A 65 2.44 -3.18 -8.58
CA LYS A 65 3.38 -3.48 -9.66
C LYS A 65 3.98 -2.16 -10.14
N GLU A 66 5.29 -2.03 -10.05
CA GLU A 66 6.03 -0.90 -10.63
C GLU A 66 6.91 -1.35 -11.80
N ASP A 67 7.21 -0.42 -12.70
CA ASP A 67 8.23 -0.61 -13.72
C ASP A 67 9.66 -0.51 -13.15
N GLU A 68 10.65 -0.68 -14.03
CA GLU A 68 12.06 -0.66 -13.70
C GLU A 68 12.62 0.74 -13.36
N THR A 69 11.83 1.81 -13.50
CA THR A 69 12.23 3.18 -13.15
C THR A 69 12.39 3.33 -11.63
N GLY A 70 11.64 2.54 -10.85
CA GLY A 70 11.70 2.53 -9.38
C GLY A 70 11.30 3.88 -8.77
N GLY A 71 11.83 4.19 -7.58
CA GLY A 71 11.58 5.47 -6.91
C GLY A 71 10.61 5.40 -5.73
N LEU A 72 9.99 4.25 -5.48
CA LEU A 72 9.28 4.00 -4.23
C LEU A 72 10.27 4.00 -3.05
N GLU A 73 9.93 4.76 -2.01
CA GLU A 73 10.66 4.79 -0.75
C GLU A 73 9.71 4.54 0.42
N ILE A 74 10.20 3.78 1.41
CA ILE A 74 9.48 3.47 2.65
C ILE A 74 10.24 4.03 3.85
N MET A 75 9.53 4.46 4.88
CA MET A 75 10.12 4.91 6.15
C MET A 75 10.35 3.71 7.06
N LYS A 76 11.59 3.48 7.50
CA LYS A 76 11.92 2.46 8.50
C LYS A 76 12.94 3.03 9.47
N SER A 77 12.65 2.97 10.77
CA SER A 77 13.55 3.47 11.82
C SER A 77 14.00 4.92 11.59
N GLU A 78 13.07 5.79 11.22
CA GLU A 78 13.30 7.21 10.88
C GLU A 78 14.18 7.46 9.63
N GLU A 79 14.44 6.43 8.83
CA GLU A 79 15.20 6.52 7.59
C GLU A 79 14.35 6.15 6.36
N TRP A 80 14.55 6.86 5.26
CA TRP A 80 13.96 6.52 3.97
C TRP A 80 14.77 5.43 3.27
N LEU A 81 14.14 4.29 3.02
CA LEU A 81 14.74 3.17 2.29
C LEU A 81 14.12 3.06 0.91
N CYS A 82 14.96 3.00 -0.12
CA CYS A 82 14.52 2.72 -1.48
C CYS A 82 14.07 1.26 -1.59
N VAL A 83 12.87 1.05 -2.12
CA VAL A 83 12.44 -0.29 -2.54
C VAL A 83 13.13 -0.61 -3.87
N LYS A 84 13.84 -1.73 -3.92
CA LYS A 84 14.52 -2.18 -5.13
C LYS A 84 13.50 -2.88 -6.03
N HIS A 85 13.44 -2.46 -7.30
CA HIS A 85 12.66 -3.18 -8.30
C HIS A 85 13.15 -4.63 -8.42
N VAL A 86 12.21 -5.57 -8.41
CA VAL A 86 12.46 -6.99 -8.71
C VAL A 86 11.50 -7.42 -9.80
N ALA A 87 12.05 -7.91 -10.92
CA ALA A 87 11.28 -8.39 -12.06
C ALA A 87 10.27 -9.46 -11.62
N ASP A 88 9.10 -9.46 -12.26
CA ASP A 88 8.02 -10.45 -12.02
C ASP A 88 7.49 -10.56 -10.59
N THR A 89 7.75 -9.56 -9.74
CA THR A 89 7.18 -9.49 -8.39
C THR A 89 6.06 -8.45 -8.27
N LEU A 90 5.28 -8.61 -7.21
CA LEU A 90 4.39 -7.60 -6.65
C LEU A 90 4.93 -7.17 -5.29
N ILE A 91 4.86 -5.87 -5.02
CA ILE A 91 5.10 -5.33 -3.69
C ILE A 91 3.78 -5.44 -2.93
N ILE A 92 3.84 -5.95 -1.70
CA ILE A 92 2.70 -6.01 -0.79
C ILE A 92 2.92 -4.99 0.33
N ASN A 93 1.93 -4.15 0.58
CA ASN A 93 1.91 -3.25 1.73
C ASN A 93 0.69 -3.53 2.60
N LEU A 94 0.87 -3.47 3.92
CA LEU A 94 -0.21 -3.59 4.89
C LEU A 94 -0.60 -2.17 5.30
N GLY A 95 -1.88 -1.83 5.14
CA GLY A 95 -2.36 -0.48 5.40
C GLY A 95 -2.90 -0.29 6.82
N ASP A 96 -3.45 0.90 7.06
CA ASP A 96 -3.94 1.35 8.36
C ASP A 96 -5.02 0.42 8.93
N MET A 97 -5.88 -0.13 8.08
CA MET A 97 -6.91 -1.08 8.54
C MET A 97 -6.29 -2.40 9.01
N MET A 98 -5.24 -2.90 8.34
CA MET A 98 -4.56 -4.13 8.79
C MET A 98 -3.79 -3.90 10.08
N GLN A 99 -3.15 -2.74 10.23
CA GLN A 99 -2.52 -2.37 11.50
C GLN A 99 -3.55 -2.42 12.65
N ALA A 100 -4.74 -1.85 12.45
CA ALA A 100 -5.82 -1.91 13.43
C ALA A 100 -6.35 -3.34 13.67
N ILE A 101 -6.52 -4.15 12.61
CA ILE A 101 -6.95 -5.56 12.73
C ILE A 101 -5.93 -6.39 13.52
N SER A 102 -4.63 -6.10 13.36
CA SER A 102 -3.54 -6.82 14.03
C SER A 102 -3.24 -6.33 15.45
N ASP A 103 -4.03 -5.39 15.98
CA ASP A 103 -3.75 -4.72 17.25
C ASP A 103 -2.30 -4.20 17.30
N ASP A 104 -1.92 -3.45 16.27
CA ASP A 104 -0.61 -2.82 16.15
C ASP A 104 0.61 -3.76 15.97
N GLU A 105 0.43 -5.08 15.85
CA GLU A 105 1.52 -6.04 15.58
C GLU A 105 2.18 -5.80 14.21
N TYR A 106 1.38 -5.55 13.17
CA TYR A 106 1.88 -5.08 11.87
C TYR A 106 1.74 -3.56 11.76
N LYS A 107 2.75 -2.92 11.17
CA LYS A 107 2.77 -1.45 10.98
C LYS A 107 2.45 -1.06 9.55
N SER A 108 1.53 -0.10 9.41
CA SER A 108 1.29 0.64 8.19
C SER A 108 2.45 1.61 7.96
N VAL A 109 3.25 1.34 6.94
CA VAL A 109 4.51 2.05 6.72
C VAL A 109 4.27 3.29 5.87
N LYS A 110 4.77 4.44 6.35
CA LYS A 110 4.83 5.67 5.54
C LYS A 110 5.67 5.42 4.31
N HIS A 111 5.15 5.80 3.15
CA HIS A 111 5.85 5.66 1.90
C HIS A 111 5.62 6.88 0.99
N ARG A 112 6.51 7.05 0.01
CA ARG A 112 6.48 8.13 -0.97
C ARG A 112 7.08 7.65 -2.29
N VAL A 113 6.89 8.43 -3.35
CA VAL A 113 7.57 8.17 -4.63
C VAL A 113 8.46 9.36 -4.95
N LYS A 114 9.76 9.12 -5.16
CA LYS A 114 10.71 10.11 -5.67
C LYS A 114 10.78 10.03 -7.19
N LYS A 115 10.92 11.19 -7.84
CA LYS A 115 11.27 11.24 -9.26
C LYS A 115 12.77 10.97 -9.39
N LYS A 116 13.14 9.74 -9.78
CA LYS A 116 14.53 9.32 -9.95
C LYS A 116 15.09 9.57 -11.35
N ASP A 117 14.28 9.31 -12.37
CA ASP A 117 14.70 9.41 -13.76
C ASP A 117 14.05 10.63 -14.43
N ARG A 118 14.88 11.49 -15.05
CA ARG A 118 14.40 12.65 -15.83
C ARG A 118 14.12 12.29 -17.29
N THR A 119 14.62 11.15 -17.75
CA THR A 119 14.58 10.68 -19.13
C THR A 119 13.45 9.69 -19.37
N ARG A 120 12.88 9.09 -18.32
CA ARG A 120 11.82 8.09 -18.40
C ARG A 120 10.64 8.42 -17.49
N GLU A 121 9.44 8.16 -17.98
CA GLU A 121 8.24 8.16 -17.15
C GLU A 121 8.19 6.89 -16.30
N ARG A 122 7.75 7.03 -15.05
CA ARG A 122 7.45 5.88 -14.20
C ARG A 122 5.96 5.56 -14.28
N HIS A 123 5.64 4.29 -14.37
CA HIS A 123 4.28 3.76 -14.29
C HIS A 123 4.19 2.74 -13.16
N SER A 124 3.06 2.75 -12.46
CA SER A 124 2.74 1.68 -11.51
C SER A 124 1.25 1.43 -11.43
N ILE A 125 0.87 0.19 -11.19
CA ILE A 125 -0.51 -0.24 -11.00
C ILE A 125 -0.61 -0.78 -9.59
N GLY A 126 -1.49 -0.19 -8.79
CA GLY A 126 -1.81 -0.65 -7.44
C GLY A 126 -3.23 -1.18 -7.35
N VAL A 127 -3.46 -2.14 -6.46
CA VAL A 127 -4.80 -2.57 -6.07
C VAL A 127 -4.92 -2.48 -4.55
N LEU A 128 -5.86 -1.66 -4.07
CA LEU A 128 -6.10 -1.49 -2.63
C LEU A 128 -7.34 -2.29 -2.23
N PHE A 129 -7.19 -3.21 -1.29
CA PHE A 129 -8.28 -3.99 -0.71
C PHE A 129 -8.65 -3.42 0.64
N CYS A 130 -9.81 -2.77 0.71
CA CYS A 130 -10.33 -2.15 1.93
C CYS A 130 -11.44 -2.99 2.55
N VAL A 131 -11.73 -2.74 3.84
CA VAL A 131 -12.97 -3.21 4.46
C VAL A 131 -14.17 -2.68 3.65
N PRO A 132 -15.18 -3.50 3.33
CA PRO A 132 -16.37 -3.07 2.59
C PRO A 132 -17.03 -1.84 3.23
N ALA A 133 -17.34 -0.83 2.41
CA ALA A 133 -17.82 0.47 2.85
C ALA A 133 -19.11 0.41 3.68
N GLU A 134 -19.98 -0.56 3.42
CA GLU A 134 -21.25 -0.79 4.12
C GLU A 134 -21.07 -1.04 5.63
N ARG A 135 -19.86 -1.37 6.09
CA ARG A 135 -19.56 -1.75 7.47
C ARG A 135 -18.65 -0.78 8.22
N LEU A 136 -18.06 0.20 7.53
CA LEU A 136 -17.34 1.30 8.18
C LEU A 136 -18.29 2.20 9.00
N CYS A 137 -19.54 2.35 8.56
CA CYS A 137 -20.54 3.20 9.20
C CYS A 137 -21.03 2.67 10.57
N ASP A 138 -20.91 1.37 10.85
CA ASP A 138 -21.43 0.77 12.08
C ASP A 138 -20.46 0.89 13.28
N LYS A 139 -19.17 1.15 13.03
CA LYS A 139 -18.12 1.23 14.07
C LYS A 139 -17.50 2.62 14.23
N VAL A 140 -17.85 3.59 13.39
CA VAL A 140 -17.25 4.93 13.39
C VAL A 140 -18.33 6.01 13.52
N ILE A 141 -19.08 6.05 14.62
CA ILE A 141 -19.50 7.30 15.26
C ILE A 141 -19.66 7.06 16.77
N LYS A 142 -18.64 7.43 17.55
CA LYS A 142 -18.80 8.20 18.80
C LYS A 142 -17.54 9.05 18.96
N LEU A 143 -17.62 10.29 18.46
CA LEU A 143 -16.83 11.40 19.00
C LEU A 143 -17.34 11.71 20.42
#